data_AF-A0A7S0TC10-F1
#
_entry.id   AF-A0A7S0TC10-F1
#
_cell.length_a   1.000
_cell.length_b   1.000
_cell.length_c   1.000
_cell.angle_alpha   90.00
_cell.angle_beta   90.00
_cell.angle_gamma   90.00
#
_symmetry.space_group_name_H-M   'P 1'
#
loop_
_entity.id
_entity.type
_entity.pdbx_description
1 polymer ?
#
loop_
_entity_poly.entity_id
_entity_poly.type
_entity_poly.pdbx_seq_one_letter_code
_entity_poly.pdbx_strand_id
1 'polypeptide(L)'
;MQDPASIASLAIFGVLSIVAFLFLLFFAVPLTAAVIASISPSASIINSALYIGNVWHTRLHPRKHAFTYPIFMFALDLEELDAFQQTIWPLSIWVAKFRETDHLKNEEGLRKPNGGRSGTSQTNGNDAKGLRDSDCNSIVNRVFRLVAQRTSNKFKPNLERHRVMILTHLCYYGYNFNPVSFYYVIDKKSDEIVAVIGEVSNTPWTEMHCYVLHPDSVDKVETKTKSDNHGQVLSRKVAYSFPKEFHVSPFMEMDYWYDWSFFGVPGTPRAVTDNAVVSSEKGNTSPMPITVINTLRRRGNDRIDFTAKLVMESHPITPFQIAWQMIRLPVFCMIIQIWIHYQAALLFLKGIVYIPHPEESETTASRIIATVMVPFFAIRDLVNPKCKTA
;
A
#
# COMPACT_ATOMS: atom_id res chain seq x y z
N MET A 1 44.80 25.69 -22.22
CA MET A 1 43.57 25.27 -22.94
C MET A 1 43.57 23.76 -22.99
N GLN A 2 42.62 23.08 -22.34
CA GLN A 2 42.48 21.62 -22.52
C GLN A 2 41.95 21.34 -23.92
N ASP A 3 42.52 20.33 -24.59
CA ASP A 3 42.12 19.90 -25.94
C ASP A 3 40.66 19.42 -25.91
N PRO A 4 39.77 19.96 -26.76
CA PRO A 4 38.37 19.51 -26.85
C PRO A 4 38.22 17.99 -27.10
N ALA A 5 39.18 17.34 -27.76
CA ALA A 5 39.18 15.89 -27.93
C ALA A 5 39.40 15.11 -26.61
N SER A 6 40.21 15.66 -25.71
CA SER A 6 40.46 15.10 -24.38
C SER A 6 39.22 15.20 -23.48
N ILE A 7 38.50 16.33 -23.54
CA ILE A 7 37.25 16.55 -22.79
C ILE A 7 36.14 15.60 -23.28
N ALA A 8 36.01 15.42 -24.60
CA ALA A 8 35.04 14.49 -25.17
C ALA A 8 35.32 13.03 -24.78
N SER A 9 36.59 12.61 -24.80
CA SER A 9 36.98 11.25 -24.38
C SER A 9 36.69 10.99 -22.90
N LEU A 10 36.98 11.98 -22.03
CA LEU A 10 36.68 11.88 -20.59
C LEU A 10 35.17 11.78 -20.33
N ALA A 11 34.36 12.56 -21.06
CA ALA A 11 32.90 12.53 -20.96
C ALA A 11 32.34 11.17 -21.43
N ILE A 12 32.84 10.62 -22.53
CA ILE A 12 32.43 9.29 -23.03
C ILE A 12 32.79 8.20 -22.01
N PHE A 13 34.00 8.21 -21.45
CA PHE A 13 34.41 7.25 -20.43
C PHE A 13 33.55 7.36 -19.16
N GLY A 14 33.22 8.58 -18.74
CA GLY A 14 32.31 8.83 -17.64
C GLY A 14 30.91 8.26 -17.89
N VAL A 15 30.33 8.51 -19.08
CA VAL A 15 29.02 7.97 -19.46
C VAL A 15 29.04 6.44 -19.50
N LEU A 16 30.05 5.82 -20.11
CA LEU A 16 30.19 4.36 -20.16
C LEU A 16 30.33 3.76 -18.76
N SER A 17 31.07 4.40 -17.87
CA SER A 17 31.22 3.96 -16.48
C SER A 17 29.89 4.01 -15.72
N ILE A 18 29.10 5.08 -15.91
CA ILE A 18 27.76 5.21 -15.33
C ILE A 18 26.83 4.13 -15.88
N VAL A 19 26.81 3.92 -17.21
CA VAL A 19 25.98 2.89 -17.84
C VAL A 19 26.34 1.50 -17.33
N ALA A 20 27.63 1.17 -17.25
CA ALA A 20 28.10 -0.10 -16.70
C ALA A 20 27.71 -0.28 -15.22
N PHE A 21 27.83 0.76 -14.41
CA PHE A 21 27.41 0.75 -13.00
C PHE A 21 25.90 0.52 -12.86
N LEU A 22 25.08 1.24 -13.63
CA LEU A 22 23.62 1.08 -13.62
C LEU A 22 23.21 -0.31 -14.08
N PHE A 23 23.86 -0.85 -15.12
CA PHE A 23 23.64 -2.21 -15.57
C PHE A 23 23.98 -3.22 -14.46
N LEU A 24 25.12 -3.05 -13.79
CA LEU A 24 25.49 -3.94 -12.69
C LEU A 24 24.48 -3.86 -11.53
N LEU A 25 24.06 -2.65 -11.14
CA LEU A 25 23.16 -2.41 -10.02
C LEU A 25 21.72 -2.91 -10.27
N PHE A 26 21.18 -2.67 -11.47
CA PHE A 26 19.77 -2.94 -11.78
C PHE A 26 19.54 -4.21 -12.57
N PHE A 27 20.57 -4.78 -13.19
CA PHE A 27 20.46 -6.02 -13.96
C PHE A 27 21.25 -7.17 -13.33
N ALA A 28 22.58 -7.02 -13.21
CA ALA A 28 23.44 -8.11 -12.76
C ALA A 28 23.18 -8.49 -11.29
N VAL A 29 23.12 -7.51 -10.38
CA VAL A 29 22.95 -7.74 -8.94
C VAL A 29 21.64 -8.48 -8.62
N PRO A 30 20.45 -8.05 -9.09
CA PRO A 30 19.22 -8.81 -8.83
C PRO A 30 19.28 -10.23 -9.38
N LEU A 31 19.84 -10.43 -10.58
CA LEU A 31 19.91 -11.74 -11.21
C LEU A 31 20.86 -12.68 -10.46
N THR A 32 22.07 -12.22 -10.13
CA THR A 32 23.04 -13.02 -9.34
C THR A 32 22.48 -13.34 -7.96
N ALA A 33 21.83 -12.37 -7.30
CA ALA A 33 21.18 -12.60 -6.01
C ALA A 33 20.04 -13.64 -6.13
N ALA A 34 19.25 -13.62 -7.20
CA ALA A 34 18.22 -14.64 -7.44
C ALA A 34 18.80 -16.03 -7.64
N VAL A 35 19.94 -16.16 -8.34
CA VAL A 35 20.65 -17.44 -8.48
C VAL A 35 21.08 -17.96 -7.11
N ILE A 36 21.72 -17.12 -6.29
CA ILE A 36 22.15 -17.49 -4.93
C ILE A 36 20.94 -17.90 -4.07
N ALA A 37 19.86 -17.12 -4.12
CA ALA A 37 18.62 -17.42 -3.39
C ALA A 37 18.01 -18.76 -3.81
N SER A 38 18.06 -19.09 -5.11
CA SER A 38 17.48 -20.34 -5.64
C SER A 38 18.19 -21.61 -5.20
N ILE A 39 19.46 -21.52 -4.82
CA ILE A 39 20.26 -22.64 -4.30
C ILE A 39 20.35 -22.63 -2.77
N SER A 40 19.88 -21.57 -2.13
CA SER A 40 19.88 -21.43 -0.67
C SER A 40 18.70 -22.18 -0.06
N PRO A 41 18.82 -22.68 1.18
CA PRO A 41 17.67 -23.24 1.90
C PRO A 41 16.55 -22.20 1.96
N SER A 42 15.38 -22.55 1.43
CA SER A 42 14.20 -21.69 1.49
C SER A 42 13.33 -22.10 2.66
N ALA A 43 12.75 -21.11 3.32
CA ALA A 43 11.73 -21.34 4.33
C ALA A 43 10.38 -21.56 3.65
N SER A 44 9.49 -22.34 4.28
CA SER A 44 8.17 -22.59 3.74
C SER A 44 7.31 -21.32 3.79
N ILE A 45 7.05 -20.73 2.63
CA ILE A 45 6.04 -19.69 2.45
C ILE A 45 4.80 -20.39 1.90
N ILE A 46 3.73 -20.39 2.70
CA ILE A 46 2.50 -21.12 2.36
C ILE A 46 1.44 -20.14 1.90
N ASN A 47 1.36 -18.94 2.48
CA ASN A 47 0.25 -18.01 2.32
C ASN A 47 0.60 -16.80 1.46
N SER A 48 1.85 -16.35 1.47
CA SER A 48 2.27 -15.14 0.77
C SER A 48 2.38 -15.31 -0.74
N ALA A 49 2.05 -14.26 -1.51
CA ALA A 49 2.08 -14.25 -2.97
C ALA A 49 2.55 -12.90 -3.54
N LEU A 50 3.14 -12.94 -4.73
CA LEU A 50 3.45 -11.75 -5.54
C LEU A 50 2.25 -11.42 -6.43
N TYR A 51 1.77 -10.19 -6.40
CA TYR A 51 0.67 -9.75 -7.24
C TYR A 51 1.16 -8.84 -8.35
N ILE A 52 0.78 -9.14 -9.59
CA ILE A 52 1.17 -8.36 -10.77
C ILE A 52 -0.11 -7.93 -11.50
N GLY A 53 -0.18 -6.67 -11.92
CA GLY A 53 -1.32 -6.19 -12.67
C GLY A 53 -1.23 -4.71 -12.99
N ASN A 54 -2.36 -4.01 -12.91
CA ASN A 54 -2.45 -2.61 -13.28
C ASN A 54 -3.31 -1.80 -12.32
N VAL A 55 -3.07 -0.48 -12.32
CA VAL A 55 -3.91 0.51 -11.67
C VAL A 55 -4.52 1.41 -12.73
N TRP A 56 -5.82 1.68 -12.63
CA TRP A 56 -6.54 2.65 -13.44
C TRP A 56 -7.01 3.78 -12.55
N HIS A 57 -6.73 5.01 -12.95
CA HIS A 57 -7.28 6.21 -12.35
C HIS A 57 -8.17 6.89 -13.37
N THR A 58 -9.42 7.14 -13.03
CA THR A 58 -10.38 7.81 -13.90
C THR A 58 -11.08 8.92 -13.12
N ARG A 59 -10.75 10.16 -13.44
CA ARG A 59 -11.52 11.34 -13.06
C ARG A 59 -12.59 11.60 -14.10
N LEU A 60 -13.83 11.75 -13.65
CA LEU A 60 -14.99 12.08 -14.48
C LEU A 60 -15.29 13.59 -14.47
N HIS A 61 -15.10 14.25 -13.33
CA HIS A 61 -15.43 15.67 -13.12
C HIS A 61 -14.34 16.47 -12.39
N PRO A 62 -14.31 17.81 -12.53
CA PRO A 62 -15.05 18.60 -13.52
C PRO A 62 -14.47 18.45 -14.94
N ARG A 63 -13.21 18.00 -15.06
CA ARG A 63 -12.55 17.68 -16.33
C ARG A 63 -12.16 16.21 -16.35
N LYS A 64 -12.46 15.54 -17.46
CA LYS A 64 -12.08 14.14 -17.65
C LYS A 64 -10.56 13.98 -17.71
N HIS A 65 -10.06 13.00 -16.99
CA HIS A 65 -8.67 12.60 -17.05
C HIS A 65 -8.55 11.16 -16.58
N ALA A 66 -7.95 10.32 -17.42
CA ALA A 66 -7.73 8.92 -17.07
C ALA A 66 -6.32 8.51 -17.49
N PHE A 67 -5.75 7.59 -16.72
CA PHE A 67 -4.48 6.96 -17.02
C PHE A 67 -4.42 5.58 -16.37
N THR A 68 -3.60 4.72 -16.95
CA THR A 68 -3.37 3.35 -16.48
C THR A 68 -1.87 3.10 -16.41
N TYR A 69 -1.43 2.36 -15.41
CA TYR A 69 -0.04 1.96 -15.29
C TYR A 69 0.11 0.56 -14.69
N PRO A 70 1.16 -0.19 -15.10
CA PRO A 70 1.45 -1.48 -14.51
C PRO A 70 1.93 -1.32 -13.06
N ILE A 71 1.59 -2.28 -12.21
CA ILE A 71 2.02 -2.32 -10.80
C ILE A 71 2.29 -3.77 -10.40
N PHE A 72 3.17 -3.96 -9.43
CA PHE A 72 3.26 -5.20 -8.67
C PHE A 72 3.29 -4.88 -7.17
N MET A 73 2.66 -5.72 -6.37
CA MET A 73 2.62 -5.60 -4.91
C MET A 73 2.82 -6.98 -4.29
N PHE A 74 3.25 -7.02 -3.03
CA PHE A 74 3.37 -8.26 -2.29
C PHE A 74 2.17 -8.39 -1.36
N ALA A 75 1.50 -9.55 -1.42
CA ALA A 75 0.58 -9.99 -0.39
C ALA A 75 1.36 -10.89 0.58
N LEU A 76 1.74 -10.37 1.74
CA LEU A 76 2.53 -11.11 2.72
C LEU A 76 1.67 -11.47 3.92
N ASP A 77 1.75 -12.72 4.37
CA ASP A 77 1.27 -13.09 5.69
C ASP A 77 2.24 -12.52 6.73
N LEU A 78 1.73 -11.73 7.67
CA LEU A 78 2.56 -11.13 8.70
C LEU A 78 3.19 -12.18 9.64
N GLU A 79 2.66 -13.41 9.69
CA GLU A 79 3.26 -14.54 10.42
C GLU A 79 4.41 -15.21 9.62
N GLU A 80 4.57 -14.91 8.31
CA GLU A 80 5.58 -15.51 7.42
C GLU A 80 6.74 -14.56 7.09
N LEU A 81 6.85 -13.38 7.71
CA LEU A 81 7.82 -12.34 7.31
C LEU A 81 9.29 -12.80 7.37
N ASP A 82 9.67 -13.55 8.40
CA ASP A 82 11.02 -14.10 8.53
C ASP A 82 11.30 -15.15 7.45
N ALA A 83 10.34 -16.04 7.20
CA ALA A 83 10.41 -17.04 6.14
C ALA A 83 10.52 -16.37 4.76
N PHE A 84 9.75 -15.30 4.53
CA PHE A 84 9.81 -14.50 3.32
C PHE A 84 11.19 -13.88 3.11
N GLN A 85 11.76 -13.22 4.12
CA GLN A 85 13.09 -12.61 4.02
C GLN A 85 14.20 -13.62 3.79
N GLN A 86 14.10 -14.83 4.37
CA GLN A 86 15.04 -15.93 4.14
C GLN A 86 14.95 -16.47 2.71
N THR A 87 13.74 -16.70 2.21
CA THR A 87 13.52 -17.24 0.85
C THR A 87 14.06 -16.32 -0.26
N ILE A 88 14.07 -15.01 -0.03
CA ILE A 88 14.59 -14.06 -1.02
C ILE A 88 16.04 -13.65 -0.73
N TRP A 89 16.67 -14.16 0.33
CA TRP A 89 18.06 -13.84 0.64
C TRP A 89 18.99 -14.27 -0.51
N PRO A 90 19.91 -13.43 -1.01
CA PRO A 90 20.37 -12.15 -0.45
C PRO A 90 19.66 -10.88 -0.99
N LEU A 91 18.61 -10.99 -1.81
CA LEU A 91 17.82 -9.82 -2.25
C LEU A 91 17.26 -9.02 -1.07
N SER A 92 16.91 -9.70 0.03
CA SER A 92 16.42 -9.09 1.28
C SER A 92 17.40 -8.17 2.00
N ILE A 93 18.70 -8.20 1.67
CA ILE A 93 19.68 -7.36 2.35
C ILE A 93 19.67 -5.93 1.79
N TRP A 94 19.72 -5.79 0.46
CA TRP A 94 19.96 -4.50 -0.20
C TRP A 94 18.91 -4.11 -1.23
N VAL A 95 18.24 -5.09 -1.83
CA VAL A 95 17.42 -4.88 -3.04
C VAL A 95 15.96 -4.74 -2.71
N ALA A 96 15.38 -5.66 -1.92
CA ALA A 96 13.96 -5.71 -1.64
C ALA A 96 13.70 -6.27 -0.24
N LYS A 97 13.30 -5.41 0.70
CA LYS A 97 13.12 -5.77 2.11
C LYS A 97 11.76 -5.33 2.65
N PHE A 98 11.08 -6.21 3.37
CA PHE A 98 9.96 -5.79 4.21
C PHE A 98 10.51 -5.11 5.47
N ARG A 99 10.13 -3.85 5.69
CA ARG A 99 10.60 -3.05 6.82
C ARG A 99 9.40 -2.57 7.62
N GLU A 100 9.21 -3.13 8.82
CA GLU A 100 8.07 -2.81 9.69
C GLU A 100 7.95 -1.31 10.01
N THR A 101 9.08 -0.58 10.06
CA THR A 101 9.07 0.88 10.31
C THR A 101 8.49 1.70 9.14
N ASP A 102 8.28 1.08 7.97
CA ASP A 102 7.57 1.73 6.86
C ASP A 102 6.04 1.67 7.00
N HIS A 103 5.53 1.03 8.05
CA HIS A 103 4.13 0.70 8.23
C HIS A 103 3.57 1.26 9.54
N LEU A 104 2.32 1.72 9.49
CA LEU A 104 1.63 2.38 10.61
C LEU A 104 2.47 3.50 11.24
N LYS A 105 3.02 4.41 10.44
CA LYS A 105 3.99 5.45 10.90
C LYS A 105 3.42 6.45 11.90
N ASN A 106 2.10 6.60 11.97
CA ASN A 106 1.40 7.52 12.88
C ASN A 106 1.26 6.99 14.32
N GLU A 107 2.08 6.00 14.70
CA GLU A 107 2.08 5.38 16.04
C GLU A 107 0.78 4.64 16.42
N GLU A 108 -0.18 4.53 15.51
CA GLU A 108 -1.41 3.79 15.78
C GLU A 108 -1.13 2.30 16.06
N GLY A 109 -1.96 1.73 16.93
CA GLY A 109 -1.80 0.37 17.40
C GLY A 109 -0.56 0.12 18.29
N LEU A 110 0.26 1.14 18.59
CA LEU A 110 1.37 0.97 19.54
C LEU A 110 0.86 0.81 20.97
N ARG A 111 1.45 -0.14 21.68
CA ARG A 111 1.35 -0.19 23.14
C ARG A 111 2.33 0.84 23.70
N LYS A 112 1.81 1.87 24.37
CA LYS A 112 2.64 2.85 25.06
C LYS A 112 3.35 2.15 26.25
N PRO A 113 4.67 2.30 26.41
CA PRO A 113 5.35 1.82 27.60
C PRO A 113 4.75 2.54 28.82
N ASN A 114 4.42 1.79 29.86
CA ASN A 114 3.74 2.31 31.06
C ASN A 114 4.44 3.57 31.61
N GLY A 115 3.82 4.73 31.42
CA GLY A 115 4.19 5.99 32.07
C GLY A 115 2.98 6.58 32.79
N GLY A 116 2.85 6.31 34.09
CA GLY A 116 1.97 7.03 35.01
C GLY A 116 0.86 6.21 35.66
N ARG A 117 1.01 5.95 36.97
CA ARG A 117 -0.08 5.57 37.89
C ARG A 117 -1.29 6.50 37.71
N SER A 118 -2.45 5.94 37.40
CA SER A 118 -3.72 6.28 38.07
C SER A 118 -4.77 5.22 37.72
N GLY A 119 -5.41 4.64 38.74
CA GLY A 119 -6.52 3.70 38.59
C GLY A 119 -6.21 2.30 39.11
N THR A 120 -6.44 2.10 40.40
CA THR A 120 -6.57 0.79 41.06
C THR A 120 -7.47 -0.18 40.28
N SER A 121 -6.90 -1.30 39.85
CA SER A 121 -7.61 -2.56 39.72
C SER A 121 -6.61 -3.70 39.90
N GLN A 122 -6.69 -4.32 41.07
CA GLN A 122 -6.10 -5.63 41.32
C GLN A 122 -6.80 -6.63 40.41
N THR A 123 -6.06 -7.27 39.52
CA THR A 123 -6.37 -8.62 39.06
C THR A 123 -5.10 -9.46 39.18
N ASN A 124 -5.26 -10.57 39.89
CA ASN A 124 -4.22 -11.53 40.24
C ASN A 124 -3.71 -12.30 39.02
N GLY A 125 -2.39 -12.52 38.99
CA GLY A 125 -1.81 -13.85 38.74
C GLY A 125 -1.68 -14.36 37.30
N ASN A 126 -0.44 -14.31 36.81
CA ASN A 126 0.34 -15.48 36.36
C ASN A 126 0.73 -15.75 34.89
N ASP A 127 0.38 -14.96 33.87
CA ASP A 127 0.78 -15.35 32.49
C ASP A 127 1.67 -14.37 31.71
N ALA A 128 2.06 -13.22 32.27
CA ALA A 128 2.85 -12.22 31.53
C ALA A 128 4.31 -12.14 31.99
N LYS A 129 5.03 -13.26 31.96
CA LYS A 129 6.48 -13.28 32.24
C LYS A 129 7.26 -13.47 30.94
N GLY A 130 7.67 -12.36 30.31
CA GLY A 130 8.86 -12.33 29.46
C GLY A 130 8.73 -12.19 27.93
N LEU A 131 7.64 -11.69 27.36
CA LEU A 131 7.72 -11.19 25.97
C LEU A 131 8.48 -9.86 25.95
N ARG A 132 9.52 -9.76 25.11
CA ARG A 132 10.24 -8.48 24.91
C ARG A 132 9.24 -7.43 24.43
N ASP A 133 9.40 -6.17 24.83
CA ASP A 133 8.52 -5.08 24.37
C ASP A 133 8.45 -4.97 22.82
N SER A 134 9.50 -5.44 22.11
CA SER A 134 9.53 -5.57 20.65
C SER A 134 8.48 -6.53 20.12
N ASP A 135 8.28 -7.68 20.75
CA ASP A 135 7.35 -8.72 20.30
C ASP A 135 5.90 -8.27 20.56
N CYS A 136 5.71 -7.47 21.62
CA CYS A 136 4.43 -6.84 21.92
C CYS A 136 4.02 -5.80 20.86
N ASN A 137 4.96 -5.16 20.19
CA ASN A 137 4.72 -4.13 19.16
C ASN A 137 5.02 -4.62 17.74
N SER A 138 5.05 -5.93 17.50
CA SER A 138 5.08 -6.49 16.15
C SER A 138 3.94 -5.92 15.30
N ILE A 139 4.18 -5.76 13.99
CA ILE A 139 3.19 -5.18 13.08
C ILE A 139 1.81 -5.85 13.16
N VAL A 140 1.75 -7.18 13.29
CA VAL A 140 0.47 -7.92 13.43
C VAL A 140 -0.28 -7.55 14.72
N ASN A 141 0.43 -7.43 15.84
CA ASN A 141 -0.16 -7.03 17.12
C ASN A 141 -0.64 -5.58 17.10
N ARG A 142 0.07 -4.70 16.37
CA ARG A 142 -0.35 -3.31 16.16
C ARG A 142 -1.63 -3.24 15.34
N VAL A 143 -1.74 -4.00 14.25
CA VAL A 143 -2.96 -4.11 13.45
C VAL A 143 -4.13 -4.59 14.29
N PHE A 144 -3.97 -5.67 15.07
CA PHE A 144 -5.05 -6.18 15.92
C PHE A 144 -5.49 -5.18 16.98
N ARG A 145 -4.55 -4.47 17.63
CA ARG A 145 -4.90 -3.41 18.58
C ARG A 145 -5.62 -2.25 17.92
N LEU A 146 -5.17 -1.81 16.74
CA LEU A 146 -5.82 -0.75 15.98
C LEU A 146 -7.28 -1.12 15.66
N VAL A 147 -7.52 -2.34 15.17
CA VAL A 147 -8.88 -2.83 14.90
C VAL A 147 -9.71 -2.89 16.17
N ALA A 148 -9.17 -3.42 17.27
CA ALA A 148 -9.89 -3.48 18.54
C ALA A 148 -10.23 -2.08 19.07
N GLN A 149 -9.32 -1.11 18.96
CA GLN A 149 -9.55 0.28 19.37
C GLN A 149 -10.64 0.95 18.52
N ARG A 150 -10.54 0.83 17.18
CA ARG A 150 -11.49 1.44 16.24
C ARG A 150 -12.85 0.76 16.23
N THR A 151 -12.98 -0.45 16.76
CA THR A 151 -14.28 -1.12 16.96
C THR A 151 -14.83 -0.98 18.37
N SER A 152 -14.30 -0.04 19.17
CA SER A 152 -14.69 0.14 20.58
C SER A 152 -14.63 -1.17 21.39
N ASN A 153 -13.64 -2.02 21.10
CA ASN A 153 -13.41 -3.35 21.68
C ASN A 153 -14.54 -4.37 21.43
N LYS A 154 -15.50 -4.09 20.55
CA LYS A 154 -16.55 -5.06 20.17
C LYS A 154 -15.99 -6.22 19.36
N PHE A 155 -14.99 -5.94 18.51
CA PHE A 155 -14.27 -6.96 17.76
C PHE A 155 -12.79 -6.99 18.19
N LYS A 156 -12.32 -8.15 18.64
CA LYS A 156 -10.95 -8.34 19.15
C LYS A 156 -10.25 -9.45 18.39
N PRO A 157 -9.64 -9.15 17.23
CA PRO A 157 -8.90 -10.15 16.48
C PRO A 157 -7.67 -10.62 17.27
N ASN A 158 -7.24 -11.86 17.02
CA ASN A 158 -6.13 -12.52 17.69
C ASN A 158 -5.49 -13.57 16.76
N LEU A 159 -4.26 -13.97 17.08
CA LEU A 159 -3.46 -14.90 16.27
C LEU A 159 -4.03 -16.32 16.22
N GLU A 160 -4.81 -16.76 17.21
CA GLU A 160 -5.37 -18.11 17.21
C GLU A 160 -6.45 -18.27 16.14
N ARG A 161 -7.31 -17.26 15.99
CA ARG A 161 -8.44 -17.29 15.06
C ARG A 161 -8.19 -16.57 13.75
N HIS A 162 -7.27 -15.61 13.73
CA HIS A 162 -7.10 -14.70 12.59
C HIS A 162 -5.65 -14.67 12.12
N ARG A 163 -5.48 -14.47 10.82
CA ARG A 163 -4.21 -14.08 10.20
C ARG A 163 -4.34 -12.69 9.58
N VAL A 164 -3.21 -12.04 9.35
CA VAL A 164 -3.17 -10.73 8.69
C VAL A 164 -2.34 -10.82 7.43
N MET A 165 -2.98 -10.60 6.29
CA MET A 165 -2.30 -10.44 5.01
C MET A 165 -2.12 -8.95 4.73
N ILE A 166 -0.90 -8.49 4.42
CA ILE A 166 -0.65 -7.13 3.96
C ILE A 166 -0.41 -7.11 2.45
N LEU A 167 -1.14 -6.27 1.72
CA LEU A 167 -0.90 -5.95 0.32
C LEU A 167 -0.15 -4.61 0.23
N THR A 168 1.14 -4.64 -0.12
CA THR A 168 2.02 -3.47 -0.06
C THR A 168 3.20 -3.53 -1.04
N HIS A 169 3.91 -2.41 -1.24
CA HIS A 169 5.29 -2.46 -1.72
C HIS A 169 6.28 -2.70 -0.58
N LEU A 170 7.42 -3.31 -0.93
CA LEU A 170 8.59 -3.43 -0.07
C LEU A 170 9.43 -2.13 -0.10
N CYS A 171 10.47 -2.10 0.72
CA CYS A 171 11.56 -1.15 0.59
C CYS A 171 12.54 -1.64 -0.48
N TYR A 172 12.70 -0.88 -1.57
CA TYR A 172 13.59 -1.22 -2.67
C TYR A 172 14.80 -0.30 -2.70
N TYR A 173 16.02 -0.85 -2.65
CA TYR A 173 17.25 -0.05 -2.61
C TYR A 173 17.25 1.04 -1.52
N GLY A 174 16.63 0.76 -0.37
CA GLY A 174 16.49 1.71 0.74
C GLY A 174 15.33 2.72 0.62
N TYR A 175 14.64 2.75 -0.52
CA TYR A 175 13.51 3.64 -0.78
C TYR A 175 12.18 2.89 -0.73
N ASN A 176 11.22 3.43 0.02
CA ASN A 176 9.86 2.90 0.08
C ASN A 176 8.84 4.03 -0.21
N PHE A 177 7.85 3.70 -1.02
CA PHE A 177 6.74 4.57 -1.34
C PHE A 177 5.45 3.75 -1.44
N ASN A 178 4.56 3.93 -0.47
CA ASN A 178 3.26 3.26 -0.38
C ASN A 178 2.13 4.30 -0.32
N PRO A 179 1.50 4.67 -1.45
CA PRO A 179 0.33 5.55 -1.45
C PRO A 179 -0.85 4.95 -0.67
N VAL A 180 -0.98 3.62 -0.77
CA VAL A 180 -1.93 2.83 -0.01
C VAL A 180 -1.37 1.44 0.24
N SER A 181 -1.54 0.95 1.46
CA SER A 181 -1.34 -0.44 1.84
C SER A 181 -2.62 -0.98 2.46
N PHE A 182 -2.96 -2.24 2.16
CA PHE A 182 -4.17 -2.86 2.68
C PHE A 182 -3.82 -4.02 3.59
N TYR A 183 -4.31 -3.99 4.83
CA TYR A 183 -4.21 -5.12 5.75
C TYR A 183 -5.55 -5.84 5.80
N TYR A 184 -5.55 -7.13 5.48
CA TYR A 184 -6.73 -7.97 5.50
C TYR A 184 -6.66 -8.86 6.73
N VAL A 185 -7.60 -8.67 7.65
CA VAL A 185 -7.80 -9.59 8.76
C VAL A 185 -8.71 -10.72 8.25
N ILE A 186 -8.18 -11.94 8.26
CA ILE A 186 -8.83 -13.11 7.68
C ILE A 186 -9.07 -14.13 8.79
N ASP A 187 -10.29 -14.66 8.88
CA ASP A 187 -10.60 -15.78 9.77
C ASP A 187 -9.94 -17.06 9.25
N LYS A 188 -9.15 -17.73 10.09
CA LYS A 188 -8.37 -18.92 9.72
C LYS A 188 -9.25 -20.13 9.40
N LYS A 189 -10.49 -20.19 9.92
CA LYS A 189 -11.43 -21.31 9.74
C LYS A 189 -12.26 -21.16 8.47
N SER A 190 -12.84 -19.98 8.22
CA SER A 190 -13.69 -19.75 7.04
C SER A 190 -12.92 -19.20 5.82
N ASP A 191 -11.69 -18.71 6.03
CA ASP A 191 -10.89 -17.97 5.05
C ASP A 191 -11.57 -16.69 4.56
N GLU A 192 -12.46 -16.12 5.38
CA GLU A 192 -13.21 -14.90 5.07
C GLU A 192 -12.51 -13.65 5.59
N ILE A 193 -12.61 -12.57 4.81
CA ILE A 193 -12.16 -11.25 5.23
C ILE A 193 -13.16 -10.72 6.26
N VAL A 194 -12.72 -10.57 7.50
CA VAL A 194 -13.56 -10.05 8.60
C VAL A 194 -13.33 -8.57 8.85
N ALA A 195 -12.15 -8.03 8.51
CA ALA A 195 -11.87 -6.59 8.54
C ALA A 195 -10.81 -6.23 7.50
N VAL A 196 -10.83 -4.98 7.02
CA VAL A 196 -9.76 -4.42 6.18
C VAL A 196 -9.28 -3.10 6.77
N ILE A 197 -7.98 -2.87 6.77
CA ILE A 197 -7.38 -1.59 7.14
C ILE A 197 -6.77 -0.98 5.88
N GLY A 198 -7.24 0.20 5.49
CA GLY A 198 -6.63 1.01 4.45
C GLY A 198 -5.66 2.01 5.07
N GLU A 199 -4.36 1.73 5.02
CA GLU A 199 -3.31 2.68 5.37
C GLU A 199 -3.04 3.55 4.15
N VAL A 200 -3.44 4.82 4.21
CA VAL A 200 -3.33 5.78 3.11
C VAL A 200 -2.29 6.83 3.49
N SER A 201 -1.28 7.00 2.65
CA SER A 201 -0.28 8.06 2.82
C SER A 201 -0.50 9.15 1.78
N ASN A 202 -0.21 10.40 2.15
CA ASN A 202 -0.26 11.51 1.20
C ASN A 202 1.14 11.99 0.81
N THR A 203 1.22 12.59 -0.37
CA THR A 203 2.42 13.20 -0.90
C THR A 203 2.00 14.51 -1.54
N PRO A 204 2.69 15.63 -1.24
CA PRO A 204 4.02 15.75 -0.62
C PRO A 204 4.06 15.89 0.91
N TRP A 205 2.94 15.76 1.64
CA TRP A 205 2.88 16.08 3.08
C TRP A 205 3.43 14.99 4.02
N THR A 206 3.70 13.78 3.51
CA THR A 206 4.29 12.67 4.29
C THR A 206 3.50 12.28 5.53
N GLU A 207 2.19 12.56 5.52
CA GLU A 207 1.25 12.14 6.54
C GLU A 207 0.64 10.78 6.17
N MET A 208 0.01 10.15 7.14
CA MET A 208 -0.61 8.84 6.99
C MET A 208 -1.88 8.75 7.84
N HIS A 209 -2.91 8.11 7.28
CA HIS A 209 -4.17 7.86 7.94
C HIS A 209 -4.63 6.42 7.71
N CYS A 210 -5.12 5.77 8.77
CA CYS A 210 -5.70 4.43 8.69
C CYS A 210 -7.23 4.50 8.77
N TYR A 211 -7.88 3.94 7.76
CA TYR A 211 -9.31 3.64 7.78
C TYR A 211 -9.51 2.19 8.21
N VAL A 212 -10.24 1.95 9.31
CA VAL A 212 -10.58 0.59 9.74
C VAL A 212 -11.99 0.26 9.23
N LEU A 213 -12.03 -0.64 8.25
CA LEU A 213 -13.24 -1.07 7.57
C LEU A 213 -13.78 -2.33 8.24
N HIS A 214 -14.74 -2.12 9.13
CA HIS A 214 -15.44 -3.15 9.89
C HIS A 214 -16.85 -2.63 10.27
N PRO A 215 -17.89 -3.47 10.34
CA PRO A 215 -19.25 -3.02 10.69
C PRO A 215 -19.34 -2.27 12.03
N ASP A 216 -18.57 -2.71 13.03
CA ASP A 216 -18.49 -2.04 14.34
C ASP A 216 -17.50 -0.87 14.40
N SER A 217 -16.93 -0.44 13.27
CA SER A 217 -15.95 0.64 13.24
C SER A 217 -16.57 1.99 13.61
N VAL A 218 -15.85 2.78 14.41
CA VAL A 218 -16.21 4.16 14.74
C VAL A 218 -16.09 5.10 13.53
N ASP A 219 -15.42 4.68 12.45
CA ASP A 219 -15.20 5.44 11.22
C ASP A 219 -16.49 5.59 10.36
N LYS A 220 -17.67 5.35 10.94
CA LYS A 220 -19.01 5.41 10.30
C LYS A 220 -19.07 4.62 8.99
N VAL A 221 -18.65 3.36 9.07
CA VAL A 221 -18.54 2.48 7.90
C VAL A 221 -19.86 1.73 7.68
N GLU A 222 -20.47 1.93 6.51
CA GLU A 222 -21.55 1.06 6.04
C GLU A 222 -20.97 -0.15 5.31
N THR A 223 -21.16 -1.35 5.87
CA THR A 223 -20.74 -2.60 5.22
C THR A 223 -21.85 -3.15 4.34
N LYS A 224 -21.54 -3.37 3.05
CA LYS A 224 -22.42 -4.00 2.07
C LYS A 224 -21.81 -5.33 1.66
N THR A 225 -22.02 -6.37 2.46
CA THR A 225 -21.62 -7.74 2.10
C THR A 225 -22.70 -8.36 1.20
N LYS A 226 -22.32 -8.82 0.00
CA LYS A 226 -23.14 -9.74 -0.79
C LYS A 226 -22.42 -11.08 -0.77
N SER A 227 -22.93 -12.02 0.02
CA SER A 227 -22.57 -13.42 -0.16
C SER A 227 -23.36 -13.91 -1.37
N ASP A 228 -22.68 -14.21 -2.47
CA ASP A 228 -23.34 -14.88 -3.59
C ASP A 228 -23.67 -16.30 -3.13
N ASN A 229 -24.97 -16.64 -3.06
CA ASN A 229 -25.47 -17.98 -2.69
C ASN A 229 -25.06 -19.12 -3.66
N HIS A 230 -24.16 -18.86 -4.62
CA HIS A 230 -23.62 -19.87 -5.51
C HIS A 230 -22.23 -20.24 -5.03
N GLY A 231 -22.08 -21.44 -4.49
CA GLY A 231 -20.91 -21.96 -3.75
C GLY A 231 -19.59 -22.07 -4.52
N GLN A 232 -19.18 -21.04 -5.25
CA GLN A 232 -17.80 -20.85 -5.70
C GLN A 232 -17.08 -19.88 -4.77
N VAL A 233 -16.02 -20.39 -4.14
CA VAL A 233 -15.07 -19.66 -3.27
C VAL A 233 -14.44 -18.44 -3.97
N LEU A 234 -14.55 -18.34 -5.30
CA LEU A 234 -13.88 -17.37 -6.17
C LEU A 234 -14.53 -15.97 -6.25
N SER A 235 -15.70 -15.74 -5.65
CA SER A 235 -16.41 -14.44 -5.72
C SER A 235 -16.73 -13.83 -4.36
N ARG A 236 -15.80 -13.94 -3.40
CA ARG A 236 -15.92 -13.21 -2.12
C ARG A 236 -15.72 -11.71 -2.35
N LYS A 237 -16.80 -10.95 -2.18
CA LYS A 237 -16.83 -9.49 -2.28
C LYS A 237 -17.20 -8.87 -0.93
N VAL A 238 -16.37 -7.95 -0.46
CA VAL A 238 -16.71 -7.08 0.68
C VAL A 238 -16.64 -5.63 0.22
N ALA A 239 -17.68 -4.86 0.54
CA ALA A 239 -17.74 -3.45 0.17
C ALA A 239 -18.08 -2.58 1.37
N TYR A 240 -17.52 -1.38 1.37
CA TYR A 240 -17.60 -0.42 2.46
C TYR A 240 -17.89 0.98 1.90
N SER A 241 -18.77 1.72 2.55
CA SER A 241 -18.99 3.15 2.29
C SER A 241 -18.70 3.94 3.56
N PHE A 242 -17.86 4.97 3.47
CA PHE A 242 -17.40 5.75 4.64
C PHE A 242 -16.96 7.16 4.21
N PRO A 243 -16.95 8.16 5.12
CA PRO A 243 -16.57 9.51 4.76
C PRO A 243 -15.07 9.61 4.45
N LYS A 244 -14.71 10.39 3.42
CA LYS A 244 -13.33 10.83 3.21
C LYS A 244 -12.92 11.82 4.30
N GLU A 245 -11.92 11.44 5.10
CA GLU A 245 -11.41 12.27 6.21
C GLU A 245 -9.91 12.60 6.07
N PHE A 246 -9.26 12.16 4.99
CA PHE A 246 -7.84 12.41 4.73
C PHE A 246 -7.60 13.12 3.39
N HIS A 247 -6.75 14.14 3.40
CA HIS A 247 -6.40 14.93 2.20
C HIS A 247 -5.21 14.30 1.48
N VAL A 248 -5.49 13.65 0.33
CA VAL A 248 -4.51 12.86 -0.43
C VAL A 248 -4.02 13.52 -1.72
N SER A 249 -4.73 14.53 -2.22
CA SER A 249 -4.40 15.17 -3.49
C SER A 249 -4.89 16.62 -3.49
N PRO A 250 -4.06 17.59 -3.90
CA PRO A 250 -4.45 18.99 -3.97
C PRO A 250 -5.47 19.28 -5.08
N PHE A 251 -5.84 18.29 -5.89
CA PHE A 251 -6.89 18.45 -6.90
C PHE A 251 -8.20 17.79 -6.47
N MET A 252 -8.27 17.18 -5.28
CA MET A 252 -9.44 16.46 -4.79
C MET A 252 -9.94 17.04 -3.47
N GLU A 253 -11.17 17.54 -3.46
CA GLU A 253 -11.85 18.07 -2.27
C GLU A 253 -12.01 17.03 -1.14
N MET A 254 -12.41 17.49 0.03
CA MET A 254 -12.73 16.64 1.19
C MET A 254 -14.18 16.13 1.19
N ASP A 255 -15.08 16.80 0.46
CA ASP A 255 -16.52 16.49 0.45
C ASP A 255 -16.89 15.26 -0.40
N TYR A 256 -16.37 14.10 0.00
CA TYR A 256 -16.67 12.82 -0.63
C TYR A 256 -16.98 11.72 0.38
N TRP A 257 -17.80 10.78 -0.06
CA TRP A 257 -17.84 9.40 0.40
C TRP A 257 -16.82 8.57 -0.39
N TYR A 258 -16.13 7.69 0.32
CA TYR A 258 -15.40 6.58 -0.27
C TYR A 258 -16.32 5.38 -0.38
N ASP A 259 -16.43 4.81 -1.58
CA ASP A 259 -17.05 3.51 -1.82
C ASP A 259 -15.96 2.52 -2.23
N TRP A 260 -15.48 1.73 -1.27
CA TRP A 260 -14.43 0.74 -1.48
C TRP A 260 -15.02 -0.64 -1.66
N SER A 261 -14.50 -1.41 -2.62
CA SER A 261 -14.89 -2.79 -2.87
C SER A 261 -13.66 -3.66 -3.05
N PHE A 262 -13.60 -4.75 -2.31
CA PHE A 262 -12.55 -5.74 -2.32
C PHE A 262 -13.12 -7.05 -2.86
N PHE A 263 -12.44 -7.60 -3.87
CA PHE A 263 -12.80 -8.85 -4.51
C PHE A 263 -11.62 -9.81 -4.42
N GLY A 264 -11.90 -11.03 -4.00
CA GLY A 264 -10.89 -12.06 -3.77
C GLY A 264 -10.23 -11.94 -2.38
N VAL A 265 -9.58 -13.02 -1.96
CA VAL A 265 -8.82 -13.10 -0.72
C VAL A 265 -7.33 -13.11 -1.09
N PRO A 266 -6.50 -12.22 -0.53
CA PRO A 266 -5.08 -12.16 -0.90
C PRO A 266 -4.30 -13.37 -0.38
N GLY A 267 -3.33 -13.82 -1.17
CA GLY A 267 -2.40 -14.89 -0.81
C GLY A 267 -2.41 -16.03 -1.82
N THR A 268 -1.96 -17.20 -1.40
CA THR A 268 -1.95 -18.41 -2.22
C THR A 268 -3.32 -19.09 -2.27
N PRO A 269 -3.61 -19.84 -3.35
CA PRO A 269 -4.84 -20.60 -3.47
C PRO A 269 -5.00 -21.66 -2.39
N ARG A 270 -6.13 -21.58 -1.68
CA ARG A 270 -6.55 -22.54 -0.67
C ARG A 270 -7.82 -23.25 -1.13
N ALA A 271 -7.85 -24.58 -0.98
CA ALA A 271 -9.06 -25.36 -1.16
C ALA A 271 -9.87 -25.29 0.14
N VAL A 272 -11.11 -24.83 0.05
CA VAL A 272 -12.06 -24.89 1.18
C VAL A 272 -12.77 -26.24 1.08
N THR A 273 -12.54 -27.11 2.06
CA THR A 273 -13.35 -28.33 2.27
C THR A 273 -14.30 -28.08 3.43
N ASP A 274 -15.42 -28.83 3.51
CA ASP A 274 -16.52 -28.61 4.47
C ASP A 274 -16.08 -28.51 5.95
N ASN A 275 -14.88 -29.00 6.30
CA ASN A 275 -14.34 -28.99 7.66
C ASN A 275 -12.95 -28.35 7.83
N ALA A 276 -12.27 -27.95 6.74
CA ALA A 276 -10.93 -27.36 6.82
C ALA A 276 -10.52 -26.60 5.54
N VAL A 277 -9.73 -25.54 5.73
CA VAL A 277 -9.04 -24.84 4.65
C VAL A 277 -7.69 -25.53 4.44
N VAL A 278 -7.53 -26.24 3.32
CA VAL A 278 -6.30 -26.97 2.98
C VAL A 278 -5.53 -26.17 1.93
N SER A 279 -4.26 -25.88 2.19
CA SER A 279 -3.37 -25.31 1.17
C SER A 279 -3.32 -26.27 -0.02
N SER A 280 -3.65 -25.79 -1.22
CA SER A 280 -3.65 -26.66 -2.40
C SER A 280 -2.21 -27.14 -2.65
N GLU A 281 -1.94 -28.43 -2.43
CA GLU A 281 -0.66 -29.02 -2.84
C GLU A 281 -0.51 -28.94 -4.35
N LYS A 282 0.76 -28.75 -4.76
CA LYS A 282 1.28 -28.58 -6.12
C LYS A 282 0.46 -29.32 -7.19
N GLY A 283 -0.06 -28.58 -8.18
CA GLY A 283 -0.47 -29.24 -9.43
C GLY A 283 -1.25 -28.39 -10.42
N ASN A 284 -2.19 -27.55 -9.97
CA ASN A 284 -3.05 -26.80 -10.90
C ASN A 284 -3.74 -25.61 -10.25
N THR A 285 -2.98 -24.67 -9.70
CA THR A 285 -3.54 -23.48 -9.06
C THR A 285 -3.63 -22.35 -10.09
N SER A 286 -4.83 -22.10 -10.62
CA SER A 286 -5.11 -20.89 -11.40
C SER A 286 -4.74 -19.65 -10.58
N PRO A 287 -4.20 -18.58 -11.21
CA PRO A 287 -3.95 -17.32 -10.52
C PRO A 287 -5.22 -16.84 -9.83
N MET A 288 -5.13 -16.47 -8.55
CA MET A 288 -6.24 -15.83 -7.84
C MET A 288 -6.18 -14.32 -8.11
N PRO A 289 -7.17 -13.76 -8.82
CA PRO A 289 -7.23 -12.34 -9.03
C PRO A 289 -7.68 -11.66 -7.74
N ILE A 290 -7.07 -10.52 -7.43
CA ILE A 290 -7.63 -9.56 -6.48
C ILE A 290 -8.01 -8.30 -7.24
N THR A 291 -9.15 -7.72 -6.85
CA THR A 291 -9.55 -6.41 -7.34
C THR A 291 -9.90 -5.51 -6.17
N VAL A 292 -9.33 -4.31 -6.15
CA VAL A 292 -9.72 -3.24 -5.23
C VAL A 292 -10.25 -2.08 -6.05
N ILE A 293 -11.48 -1.66 -5.77
CA ILE A 293 -12.11 -0.50 -6.41
C ILE A 293 -12.37 0.54 -5.34
N ASN A 294 -11.89 1.75 -5.55
CA ASN A 294 -12.16 2.92 -4.74
C ASN A 294 -12.89 3.94 -5.60
N THR A 295 -14.13 4.28 -5.24
CA THR A 295 -14.90 5.33 -5.89
C THR A 295 -15.12 6.51 -4.94
N LEU A 296 -14.96 7.72 -5.47
CA LEU A 296 -15.21 8.98 -4.78
C LEU A 296 -16.56 9.54 -5.24
N ARG A 297 -17.53 9.50 -4.33
CA ARG A 297 -18.91 9.94 -4.54
C ARG A 297 -19.18 11.20 -3.72
N ARG A 298 -19.63 12.28 -4.36
CA ARG A 298 -19.82 13.58 -3.70
C ARG A 298 -20.97 13.51 -2.69
N ARG A 299 -20.81 14.07 -1.47
CA ARG A 299 -21.81 13.90 -0.40
C ARG A 299 -23.12 14.63 -0.66
N GLY A 300 -23.09 15.76 -1.37
CA GLY A 300 -24.28 16.56 -1.63
C GLY A 300 -25.24 16.03 -2.70
N ASN A 301 -24.78 15.17 -3.61
CA ASN A 301 -25.59 14.75 -4.77
C ASN A 301 -25.29 13.34 -5.30
N ASP A 302 -24.46 12.56 -4.60
CA ASP A 302 -24.07 11.20 -4.96
C ASP A 302 -23.44 11.02 -6.34
N ARG A 303 -22.97 12.11 -6.97
CA ARG A 303 -22.27 12.03 -8.24
C ARG A 303 -20.88 11.43 -8.05
N ILE A 304 -20.53 10.47 -8.92
CA ILE A 304 -19.18 9.89 -8.96
C ILE A 304 -18.25 10.85 -9.71
N ASP A 305 -17.25 11.38 -9.01
CA ASP A 305 -16.28 12.30 -9.60
C ASP A 305 -14.96 11.60 -9.96
N PHE A 306 -14.66 10.48 -9.32
CA PHE A 306 -13.42 9.74 -9.54
C PHE A 306 -13.52 8.26 -9.15
N THR A 307 -12.82 7.40 -9.89
CA THR A 307 -12.66 5.98 -9.59
C THR A 307 -11.19 5.57 -9.76
N ALA A 308 -10.65 4.88 -8.77
CA ALA A 308 -9.41 4.13 -8.86
C ALA A 308 -9.72 2.62 -8.81
N LYS A 309 -9.08 1.85 -9.69
CA LYS A 309 -9.24 0.40 -9.75
C LYS A 309 -7.85 -0.24 -9.79
N LEU A 310 -7.63 -1.22 -8.93
CA LEU A 310 -6.44 -2.05 -8.85
C LEU A 310 -6.87 -3.47 -9.20
N VAL A 311 -6.31 -4.06 -10.27
CA VAL A 311 -6.56 -5.45 -10.65
C VAL A 311 -5.22 -6.14 -10.77
N MET A 312 -5.04 -7.24 -10.05
CA MET A 312 -3.80 -8.01 -10.05
C MET A 312 -4.07 -9.49 -9.95
N GLU A 313 -3.15 -10.29 -10.47
CA GLU A 313 -3.17 -11.75 -10.40
C GLU A 313 -2.04 -12.25 -9.50
N SER A 314 -2.31 -13.31 -8.75
CA SER A 314 -1.33 -13.92 -7.85
C SER A 314 -0.31 -14.75 -8.62
N HIS A 315 0.96 -14.60 -8.25
CA HIS A 315 2.08 -15.40 -8.69
C HIS A 315 2.86 -15.94 -7.48
N PRO A 316 3.44 -17.16 -7.57
CA PRO A 316 4.28 -17.70 -6.51
C PRO A 316 5.50 -16.83 -6.22
N ILE A 317 5.86 -16.63 -4.95
CA ILE A 317 7.08 -15.90 -4.62
C ILE A 317 8.29 -16.77 -4.96
N THR A 318 9.03 -16.38 -6.00
CA THR A 318 10.30 -17.01 -6.38
C THR A 318 11.38 -15.96 -6.55
N PRO A 319 12.66 -16.26 -6.25
CA PRO A 319 13.73 -15.29 -6.40
C PRO A 319 13.85 -14.72 -7.81
N PHE A 320 13.70 -15.56 -8.84
CA PHE A 320 13.75 -15.13 -10.24
C PHE A 320 12.59 -14.22 -10.63
N GLN A 321 11.36 -14.48 -10.17
CA GLN A 321 10.25 -13.57 -10.45
C GLN A 321 10.43 -12.21 -9.77
N ILE A 322 10.93 -12.19 -8.52
CA ILE A 322 11.22 -10.94 -7.82
C ILE A 322 12.32 -10.16 -8.54
N ALA A 323 13.44 -10.81 -8.85
CA ALA A 323 14.53 -10.17 -9.59
C ALA A 323 14.06 -9.65 -10.94
N TRP A 324 13.21 -10.40 -11.65
CA TRP A 324 12.61 -9.94 -12.89
C TRP A 324 11.76 -8.68 -12.71
N GLN A 325 10.96 -8.57 -11.64
CA GLN A 325 10.23 -7.33 -11.35
C GLN A 325 11.19 -6.17 -11.06
N MET A 326 12.29 -6.40 -10.35
CA MET A 326 13.30 -5.36 -10.07
C MET A 326 14.02 -4.89 -11.34
N ILE A 327 14.29 -5.82 -12.28
CA ILE A 327 14.93 -5.50 -13.56
C ILE A 327 13.97 -4.76 -14.49
N ARG A 328 12.71 -5.22 -14.56
CA ARG A 328 11.69 -4.63 -15.44
C ARG A 328 11.27 -3.25 -14.96
N LEU A 329 11.21 -3.05 -13.65
CA LEU A 329 10.77 -1.81 -13.01
C LEU A 329 11.79 -1.42 -11.93
N PRO A 330 13.01 -1.01 -12.32
CA PRO A 330 14.02 -0.56 -11.36
C PRO A 330 13.53 0.74 -10.72
N VAL A 331 13.84 0.93 -9.42
CA VAL A 331 13.42 2.11 -8.64
C VAL A 331 11.94 2.48 -8.82
N PHE A 332 11.08 1.47 -9.01
CA PHE A 332 9.68 1.65 -9.39
C PHE A 332 8.90 2.61 -8.47
N CYS A 333 9.12 2.52 -7.16
CA CYS A 333 8.55 3.43 -6.17
C CYS A 333 8.86 4.91 -6.48
N MET A 334 10.09 5.21 -6.93
CA MET A 334 10.49 6.57 -7.33
C MET A 334 9.84 6.97 -8.66
N ILE A 335 9.75 6.05 -9.62
CA ILE A 335 9.06 6.29 -10.90
C ILE A 335 7.58 6.64 -10.66
N ILE A 336 6.87 5.88 -9.83
CA ILE A 336 5.48 6.19 -9.46
C ILE A 336 5.40 7.57 -8.84
N GLN A 337 6.29 7.89 -7.91
CA GLN A 337 6.29 9.20 -7.26
C GLN A 337 6.48 10.34 -8.28
N ILE A 338 7.39 10.21 -9.24
CA ILE A 338 7.54 11.21 -10.32
C ILE A 338 6.26 11.28 -11.17
N TRP A 339 5.69 10.12 -11.51
CA TRP A 339 4.52 10.05 -12.37
C TRP A 339 3.27 10.67 -11.74
N ILE A 340 3.04 10.50 -10.43
CA ILE A 340 1.91 11.15 -9.76
C ILE A 340 2.01 12.69 -9.82
N HIS A 341 3.23 13.24 -9.74
CA HIS A 341 3.45 14.69 -9.87
C HIS A 341 3.28 15.14 -11.32
N TYR A 342 3.69 14.32 -12.30
CA TYR A 342 3.41 14.59 -13.71
C TYR A 342 1.90 14.65 -13.99
N GLN A 343 1.12 13.69 -13.48
CA GLN A 343 -0.34 13.71 -13.64
C GLN A 343 -0.97 14.90 -12.90
N ALA A 344 -0.47 15.25 -11.72
CA ALA A 344 -0.87 16.44 -10.99
C ALA A 344 -0.63 17.73 -11.81
N ALA A 345 0.52 17.85 -12.47
CA ALA A 345 0.81 18.96 -13.38
C ALA A 345 -0.12 18.99 -14.59
N LEU A 346 -0.46 17.84 -15.19
CA LEU A 346 -1.45 17.77 -16.26
C LEU A 346 -2.85 18.19 -15.80
N LEU A 347 -3.27 17.84 -14.59
CA LEU A 347 -4.53 18.29 -14.00
C LEU A 347 -4.54 19.81 -13.81
N PHE A 348 -3.43 20.38 -13.34
CA PHE A 348 -3.24 21.81 -13.23
C PHE A 348 -3.35 22.52 -14.59
N LEU A 349 -2.65 22.02 -15.61
CA LEU A 349 -2.72 22.56 -16.98
C LEU A 349 -4.12 22.45 -17.59
N LYS A 350 -4.95 21.50 -17.15
CA LYS A 350 -6.36 21.38 -17.53
C LYS A 350 -7.29 22.35 -16.78
N GLY A 351 -6.74 23.21 -15.92
CA GLY A 351 -7.49 24.21 -15.18
C GLY A 351 -8.31 23.65 -14.02
N ILE A 352 -7.93 22.49 -13.47
CA ILE A 352 -8.57 21.97 -12.26
C ILE A 352 -8.12 22.80 -11.07
N VAL A 353 -9.07 23.12 -10.19
CA VAL A 353 -8.85 23.96 -9.02
C VAL A 353 -7.87 23.25 -8.07
N TYR A 354 -6.88 24.00 -7.62
CA TYR A 354 -5.96 23.60 -6.57
C TYR A 354 -6.61 23.89 -5.22
N ILE A 355 -6.56 22.91 -4.34
CA ILE A 355 -7.15 22.92 -3.01
C ILE A 355 -5.98 22.77 -2.02
N PRO A 356 -5.72 23.79 -1.20
CA PRO A 356 -4.66 23.73 -0.21
C PRO A 356 -4.97 22.66 0.84
N HIS A 357 -3.92 22.09 1.42
CA HIS A 357 -4.09 21.12 2.50
C HIS A 357 -4.61 21.83 3.76
N PRO A 358 -5.57 21.22 4.48
CA PRO A 358 -6.29 21.88 5.58
C PRO A 358 -5.48 22.23 6.84
N GLU A 359 -4.17 21.95 6.96
CA GLU A 359 -3.34 22.34 8.11
C GLU A 359 -1.90 22.75 7.72
N GLU A 360 -1.18 23.46 8.60
CA GLU A 360 0.20 23.96 8.42
C GLU A 360 1.30 22.86 8.35
N SER A 361 0.98 21.67 7.84
CA SER A 361 1.94 20.55 7.68
C SER A 361 2.82 20.72 6.43
N GLU A 362 3.33 21.93 6.22
CA GLU A 362 4.11 22.26 5.04
C GLU A 362 5.52 21.64 5.07
N THR A 363 5.71 20.52 4.37
CA THR A 363 7.04 19.98 4.05
C THR A 363 7.81 20.94 3.14
N THR A 364 9.15 20.93 3.16
CA THR A 364 9.99 21.78 2.29
C THR A 364 9.61 21.61 0.81
N ALA A 365 9.31 20.38 0.38
CA ALA A 365 8.84 20.10 -0.98
C ALA A 365 7.48 20.75 -1.28
N SER A 366 6.52 20.66 -0.35
CA SER A 366 5.21 21.32 -0.50
C SER A 366 5.34 22.85 -0.56
N ARG A 367 6.23 23.45 0.24
CA ARG A 367 6.55 24.89 0.21
C ARG A 367 7.14 25.34 -1.11
N ILE A 368 8.10 24.58 -1.64
CA ILE A 368 8.72 24.89 -2.94
C ILE A 368 7.65 24.81 -4.03
N ILE A 369 6.82 23.76 -4.04
CA ILE A 369 5.73 23.63 -5.01
C ILE A 369 4.75 24.79 -4.87
N ALA A 370 4.28 25.11 -3.66
CA ALA A 370 3.37 26.21 -3.42
C ALA A 370 3.97 27.54 -3.91
N THR A 371 5.20 27.85 -3.52
CA THR A 371 5.94 29.07 -3.90
C THR A 371 6.11 29.18 -5.41
N VAL A 372 6.50 28.10 -6.08
CA VAL A 372 6.64 28.05 -7.54
C VAL A 372 5.30 28.23 -8.23
N MET A 373 4.23 27.70 -7.66
CA MET A 373 2.89 27.73 -8.26
C MET A 373 2.12 29.02 -7.98
N VAL A 374 2.45 29.79 -6.93
CA VAL A 374 1.79 31.07 -6.58
C VAL A 374 1.74 32.05 -7.76
N PRO A 375 2.85 32.33 -8.49
CA PRO A 375 2.81 33.21 -9.66
C PRO A 375 1.90 32.67 -10.78
N PHE A 376 1.90 31.35 -11.01
CA PHE A 376 1.02 30.74 -12.02
C PHE A 376 -0.46 30.80 -11.62
N PHE A 377 -0.77 30.64 -10.33
CA PHE A 377 -2.13 30.85 -9.81
C PHE A 377 -2.56 32.31 -9.98
N ALA A 378 -1.71 33.27 -9.63
CA ALA A 378 -2.00 34.70 -9.79
C ALA A 378 -2.24 35.09 -11.25
N ILE A 379 -1.44 34.56 -12.19
CA ILE A 379 -1.62 34.78 -13.63
C ILE A 379 -2.91 34.11 -14.13
N ARG A 380 -3.19 32.86 -13.73
CA ARG A 380 -4.43 32.16 -14.09
C ARG A 380 -5.66 32.92 -13.60
N ASP A 381 -5.64 33.38 -12.36
CA ASP A 381 -6.77 34.10 -11.75
C ASP A 381 -6.99 35.48 -12.41
N LEU A 382 -5.93 36.09 -12.96
CA LEU A 382 -6.03 37.29 -13.80
C LEU A 382 -6.69 36.99 -15.17
N VAL A 383 -6.37 35.84 -15.76
CA VAL A 383 -6.84 35.41 -17.10
C VAL A 383 -8.26 34.81 -17.04
N ASN A 384 -8.68 34.26 -15.89
CA ASN A 384 -9.96 33.59 -15.72
C ASN A 384 -10.67 34.03 -14.41
N PRO A 385 -11.18 35.28 -14.33
CA PRO A 385 -11.73 35.85 -13.09
C PRO A 385 -13.02 35.18 -12.57
N LYS A 386 -13.58 34.20 -13.29
CA LYS A 386 -14.87 33.55 -12.96
C LYS A 386 -14.83 32.48 -11.84
N CYS A 387 -13.71 32.32 -11.13
CA CYS A 387 -13.57 31.31 -10.06
C CYS A 387 -13.47 31.90 -8.64
N LYS A 388 -14.03 33.09 -8.38
CA LYS A 388 -14.06 33.69 -7.02
C LYS A 388 -15.37 33.49 -6.24
N THR A 389 -16.36 32.78 -6.79
CA THR A 389 -17.64 32.54 -6.07
C THR A 389 -18.20 31.16 -6.40
N ALA A 390 -17.92 30.19 -5.54
CA ALA A 390 -18.81 29.08 -5.16
C ALA A 390 -18.21 28.38 -3.94
#